data_AF-A0A4Z2GND9-F1
#
_entry.id   AF-A0A4Z2GND9-F1
#
_cell.length_a   1.000
_cell.length_b   1.000
_cell.length_c   1.000
_cell.angle_alpha   90.00
_cell.angle_beta   90.00
_cell.angle_gamma   90.00
#
_symmetry.space_group_name_H-M   'P 1'
#
loop_
_entity.id
_entity.type
_entity.pdbx_description
1 polymer ?
#
loop_
_entity_poly.entity_id
_entity_poly.type
_entity_poly.pdbx_seq_one_letter_code
_entity_poly.pdbx_strand_id
1 'polypeptide(L)'
;MSLGLTMASDPSTQNTLACGPTIPKDCKSITMYSGACFKIDRLNRVKGPFPSSLGDCRSADIAFLLDGSGSVLTPDFKIMKIFVKDLVRSLLPLDTKFAIAQFSDYPQVHFYFDDFLSGAGSWEQKVDNIQQQQQTTYTAEAIRYVV
;
A
#
# COMPACT_ATOMS: atom_id res chain seq x y z
N MET A 1 3.38 0.08 25.79
CA MET A 1 2.38 -1.01 25.84
C MET A 1 1.69 -0.98 27.19
N SER A 2 0.42 -0.57 27.26
CA SER A 2 -0.35 -0.56 28.52
C SER A 2 -0.95 -1.94 28.82
N LEU A 3 -0.10 -2.96 28.92
CA LEU A 3 -0.56 -4.34 29.20
C LEU A 3 -1.24 -4.41 30.57
N GLY A 4 -2.41 -5.05 30.62
CA GLY A 4 -3.21 -5.15 31.84
C GLY A 4 -4.19 -3.99 32.05
N LEU A 5 -4.24 -3.01 31.13
CA LEU A 5 -5.28 -1.98 31.11
C LEU A 5 -6.68 -2.58 30.93
N THR A 6 -6.77 -3.74 30.28
CA THR A 6 -8.00 -4.52 30.17
C THR A 6 -7.70 -5.96 30.55
N MET A 7 -8.49 -6.52 31.49
CA MET A 7 -8.37 -7.91 31.91
C MET A 7 -9.76 -8.53 32.04
N ALA A 8 -9.85 -9.81 31.69
CA ALA A 8 -11.05 -10.62 31.90
C ALA A 8 -10.63 -12.00 32.41
N SER A 9 -11.42 -12.57 33.32
CA SER A 9 -11.22 -13.95 33.79
C SER A 9 -12.45 -14.77 33.45
N ASP A 10 -12.24 -15.95 32.88
CA ASP A 10 -13.28 -16.93 32.63
C ASP A 10 -13.40 -17.84 33.86
N PRO A 11 -14.49 -17.76 34.64
CA PRO A 11 -14.66 -18.55 35.85
C PRO A 11 -14.78 -20.06 35.58
N SER A 12 -15.21 -20.46 34.37
CA SER A 12 -15.37 -21.87 34.01
C SER A 12 -14.02 -22.53 33.73
N THR A 13 -13.13 -21.84 33.01
CA THR A 13 -11.81 -22.35 32.65
C THR A 13 -10.69 -21.82 33.54
N GLN A 14 -10.98 -20.91 34.47
CA GLN A 14 -10.03 -20.12 35.28
C GLN A 14 -8.85 -19.58 34.44
N ASN A 15 -9.12 -19.26 33.18
CA ASN A 15 -8.15 -18.59 32.31
C ASN A 15 -8.34 -17.08 32.47
N THR A 16 -7.23 -16.35 32.51
CA THR A 16 -7.24 -14.89 32.53
C THR A 16 -6.71 -14.37 31.20
N LEU A 17 -7.43 -13.45 30.57
CA LEU A 17 -6.95 -12.71 29.41
C LEU A 17 -6.52 -11.32 29.86
N ALA A 18 -5.25 -10.97 29.63
CA ALA A 18 -4.71 -9.63 29.88
C ALA A 18 -4.35 -8.97 28.55
N CYS A 19 -4.91 -7.79 28.29
CA CYS A 19 -4.75 -7.06 27.05
C CYS A 19 -4.11 -5.69 27.28
N GLY A 20 -3.31 -5.26 26.32
CA GLY A 20 -2.82 -3.89 26.21
C GLY A 20 -3.29 -3.29 24.88
N PRO A 21 -4.21 -2.31 24.88
CA PRO A 21 -4.79 -1.76 23.64
C PRO A 21 -3.89 -0.74 22.93
N THR A 22 -2.80 -0.34 23.55
CA THR A 22 -1.91 0.77 23.12
C THR A 22 -0.50 0.26 22.83
N ILE A 23 -0.37 -0.70 21.92
CA ILE A 23 0.93 -1.11 21.40
C ILE A 23 1.21 -0.23 20.18
N PRO A 24 2.13 0.76 20.31
CA PRO A 24 2.47 1.62 19.19
C PRO A 24 3.28 0.81 18.17
N LYS A 25 3.01 1.07 16.89
CA LYS A 25 3.82 0.65 15.75
C LYS A 25 4.08 1.89 14.92
N ASP A 26 5.34 2.32 14.94
CA ASP A 26 5.77 3.48 14.17
C ASP A 26 5.89 3.08 12.70
N CYS A 27 5.01 3.62 11.86
CA CYS A 27 5.13 3.60 10.41
C CYS A 27 5.80 4.91 9.96
N LYS A 28 6.30 4.97 8.72
CA LYS A 28 7.06 6.15 8.25
C LYS A 28 6.33 7.49 8.42
N SER A 29 5.00 7.49 8.37
CA SER A 29 4.18 8.72 8.42
C SER A 29 3.18 8.78 9.57
N ILE A 30 2.82 7.64 10.15
CA ILE A 30 1.81 7.55 11.21
C ILE A 30 2.24 6.52 12.25
N THR A 31 1.88 6.75 13.51
CA THR A 31 1.97 5.70 14.52
C THR A 31 0.62 5.00 14.62
N MET A 32 0.60 3.71 14.29
CA MET A 32 -0.59 2.88 14.48
C MET A 32 -0.62 2.34 15.91
N TYR A 33 -1.79 2.32 16.52
CA TYR A 33 -1.99 1.71 17.84
C TYR A 33 -2.84 0.46 17.67
N SER A 34 -2.27 -0.69 18.00
CA SER A 34 -2.97 -1.97 18.01
C SER A 34 -3.03 -2.54 19.42
N GLY A 35 -4.04 -3.37 19.67
CA GLY A 35 -4.13 -4.15 20.89
C GLY A 35 -3.49 -5.52 20.73
N ALA A 36 -2.85 -6.02 21.79
CA ALA A 36 -2.55 -7.44 21.92
C ALA A 36 -2.98 -7.97 23.28
N CYS A 37 -3.41 -9.23 23.28
CA CYS A 37 -3.85 -9.96 24.45
C CYS A 37 -3.00 -11.20 24.69
N PHE A 38 -2.85 -11.55 25.96
CA PHE A 38 -2.16 -12.73 26.43
C PHE A 38 -3.08 -13.50 27.36
N LYS A 39 -3.24 -14.80 27.10
CA LYS A 39 -4.02 -15.69 27.95
C LYS A 39 -3.10 -16.38 28.95
N ILE A 40 -3.41 -16.25 30.23
CA ILE A 40 -2.76 -16.93 31.34
C ILE A 40 -3.68 -18.07 31.75
N ASP A 41 -3.22 -19.31 31.64
CA ASP A 41 -4.00 -20.47 32.07
C ASP A 41 -3.86 -20.75 33.58
N ARG A 42 -4.61 -21.75 34.07
CA ARG A 42 -4.59 -22.19 35.48
C ARG A 42 -3.21 -22.57 36.01
N LEU A 43 -2.31 -22.97 35.13
CA LEU A 43 -0.94 -23.36 35.44
C LEU A 43 0.03 -22.18 35.32
N ASN A 44 -0.50 -20.95 35.24
CA ASN A 44 0.24 -19.72 34.99
C ASN A 44 1.04 -19.73 33.67
N ARG A 45 0.63 -20.52 32.68
CA ARG A 45 1.28 -20.52 31.37
C ARG A 45 0.66 -19.44 30.50
N VAL A 46 1.54 -18.65 29.87
CA VAL A 46 1.14 -17.55 28.99
C VAL A 46 1.04 -18.06 27.55
N LYS A 47 -0.07 -17.77 26.87
CA LYS A 47 -0.30 -18.01 25.45
C LYS A 47 -0.63 -16.69 24.76
N GLY A 48 -0.11 -16.47 23.55
CA GLY A 48 -0.30 -15.24 22.76
C GLY A 48 0.98 -14.86 22.01
N PRO A 49 1.03 -13.67 21.38
CA PRO A 49 -0.01 -12.63 21.38
C PRO A 49 -1.26 -13.02 20.57
N PHE A 50 -2.40 -12.46 20.96
CA PHE A 50 -3.65 -12.51 20.19
C PHE A 50 -4.05 -11.07 19.83
N PRO A 51 -4.25 -10.73 18.54
CA PRO A 51 -3.96 -11.55 17.35
C PRO A 51 -2.46 -11.91 17.23
N SER A 52 -2.16 -13.00 16.51
CA SER A 52 -0.78 -13.50 16.32
C SER A 52 0.10 -12.58 15.48
N SER A 53 -0.51 -11.73 14.66
CA SER A 53 0.12 -10.56 14.05
C SER A 53 -0.57 -9.29 14.54
N LEU A 54 0.21 -8.31 14.96
CA LEU A 54 -0.28 -6.93 15.07
C LEU A 54 -0.28 -6.34 13.66
N GLY A 55 -1.33 -5.60 13.31
CA GLY A 55 -1.51 -5.04 11.97
C GLY A 55 -0.21 -4.45 11.41
N ASP A 56 0.10 -4.79 10.16
CA ASP A 56 1.24 -4.20 9.47
C ASP A 56 0.95 -2.75 9.08
N CYS A 57 2.03 -1.98 8.97
CA CYS A 57 1.95 -0.69 8.32
C CYS A 57 1.34 -0.93 6.93
N ARG A 58 0.39 -0.07 6.53
CA ARG A 58 -0.22 -0.16 5.20
C ARG A 58 0.81 0.22 4.14
N SER A 59 1.75 -0.67 3.83
CA SER A 59 2.64 -0.55 2.70
C SER A 59 1.99 -1.21 1.49
N ALA A 60 1.94 -0.52 0.37
CA ALA A 60 1.46 -1.06 -0.89
C ALA A 60 2.41 -0.66 -2.02
N ASP A 61 2.59 -1.56 -2.98
CA ASP A 61 3.25 -1.26 -4.24
C ASP A 61 2.16 -1.12 -5.30
N ILE A 62 1.99 0.08 -5.85
CA ILE A 62 0.94 0.41 -6.82
C ILE A 62 1.57 0.71 -8.18
N ALA A 63 1.32 -0.16 -9.16
CA ALA A 63 1.69 0.09 -10.55
C ALA A 63 0.49 0.63 -11.33
N PHE A 64 0.66 1.80 -11.95
CA PHE A 64 -0.29 2.32 -12.94
C PHE A 64 0.06 1.75 -14.31
N LEU A 65 -0.94 1.17 -14.99
CA LEU A 65 -0.83 0.72 -16.36
C LEU A 65 -1.79 1.54 -17.23
N LEU A 66 -1.26 2.59 -17.88
CA LEU A 66 -2.03 3.57 -18.64
C LEU A 66 -2.30 3.09 -20.06
N ASP A 67 -3.55 3.17 -20.52
CA ASP A 67 -3.88 2.94 -21.93
C ASP A 67 -3.38 4.11 -22.77
N GLY A 68 -2.34 3.86 -23.58
CA GLY A 68 -1.72 4.80 -24.49
C GLY A 68 -2.19 4.62 -25.94
N SER A 69 -3.24 3.84 -26.20
CA SER A 69 -3.73 3.53 -27.55
C SER A 69 -4.30 4.74 -28.29
N GLY A 70 -4.42 4.61 -29.61
CA GLY A 70 -4.96 5.64 -30.50
C GLY A 70 -6.47 5.87 -30.34
N SER A 71 -7.19 4.94 -29.71
CA SER A 71 -8.60 5.14 -29.34
C SER A 71 -8.79 6.10 -28.18
N VAL A 72 -7.75 6.33 -27.36
CA VAL A 72 -7.77 7.33 -26.30
C VAL A 72 -7.41 8.69 -26.90
N LEU A 73 -8.26 9.70 -26.73
CA LEU A 73 -7.95 11.03 -27.24
C LEU A 73 -6.86 11.70 -26.38
N THR A 74 -6.04 12.55 -26.99
CA THR A 74 -4.96 13.28 -26.28
C THR A 74 -5.45 14.02 -25.02
N PRO A 75 -6.63 14.68 -24.99
CA PRO A 75 -7.17 15.27 -23.77
C PRO A 75 -7.48 14.23 -22.68
N ASP A 76 -7.99 13.06 -23.05
CA ASP A 76 -8.32 11.98 -22.11
C ASP A 76 -7.05 11.34 -21.52
N PHE A 77 -6.00 11.19 -22.34
CA PHE A 77 -4.69 10.77 -21.85
C PHE A 77 -4.11 11.76 -20.84
N LYS A 78 -4.33 13.07 -21.02
CA LYS A 78 -3.97 14.07 -20.01
C LYS A 78 -4.79 13.92 -18.72
N ILE A 79 -6.08 13.60 -18.81
CA ILE A 79 -6.93 13.32 -17.64
C ILE A 79 -6.42 12.10 -16.87
N MET A 80 -6.02 11.02 -17.56
CA MET A 80 -5.40 9.86 -16.90
C MET A 80 -4.13 10.23 -16.15
N LYS A 81 -3.26 11.08 -16.72
CA LYS A 81 -2.07 11.59 -16.03
C LYS A 81 -2.42 12.44 -14.80
N ILE A 82 -3.48 13.24 -14.86
CA ILE A 82 -3.97 14.02 -13.71
C ILE A 82 -4.43 13.07 -12.60
N PHE A 83 -5.23 12.05 -12.94
CA PHE A 83 -5.68 11.04 -11.98
C PHE A 83 -4.52 10.36 -11.27
N VAL A 84 -3.47 9.95 -12.01
CA VAL A 84 -2.26 9.37 -11.42
C VAL A 84 -1.63 10.33 -10.41
N LYS A 85 -1.45 11.62 -10.78
CA LYS A 85 -0.85 12.61 -9.88
C LYS A 85 -1.68 12.82 -8.62
N ASP A 86 -3.00 12.89 -8.72
CA ASP A 86 -3.86 13.11 -7.57
C ASP A 86 -3.88 11.90 -6.63
N LEU A 87 -3.90 10.69 -7.18
CA LEU A 87 -3.84 9.47 -6.36
C LEU A 87 -2.49 9.33 -5.66
N VAL A 88 -1.39 9.52 -6.39
CA VAL A 88 -0.04 9.51 -5.81
C VAL A 88 0.06 10.52 -4.66
N ARG A 89 -0.40 11.77 -4.83
CA ARG A 89 -0.37 12.78 -3.76
C ARG A 89 -1.10 12.34 -2.49
N SER A 90 -2.25 11.67 -2.64
CA SER A 90 -3.04 11.22 -1.49
C SER A 90 -2.42 10.02 -0.76
N LEU A 91 -1.65 9.19 -1.48
CA LEU A 91 -1.10 7.93 -0.96
C LEU A 91 0.40 7.99 -0.65
N LEU A 92 1.14 8.99 -1.16
CA LEU A 92 2.57 9.17 -0.91
C LEU A 92 2.93 9.18 0.59
N PRO A 93 2.12 9.78 1.48
CA PRO A 93 2.41 9.70 2.91
C PRO A 93 2.32 8.27 3.46
N LEU A 94 1.57 7.35 2.85
CA LEU A 94 1.25 6.04 3.43
C LEU A 94 2.28 4.94 3.13
N ASP A 95 3.57 5.25 3.06
CA ASP A 95 4.64 4.28 2.75
C ASP A 95 4.35 3.41 1.51
N THR A 96 3.74 4.04 0.50
CA THR A 96 3.33 3.40 -0.75
C THR A 96 4.37 3.68 -1.84
N LYS A 97 4.81 2.65 -2.57
CA LYS A 97 5.67 2.83 -3.75
C LYS A 97 4.81 2.87 -5.01
N PHE A 98 5.29 3.61 -6.01
CA PHE A 98 4.57 3.78 -7.27
C PHE A 98 5.44 3.40 -8.46
N ALA A 99 4.84 2.71 -9.43
CA ALA A 99 5.39 2.52 -10.76
C ALA A 99 4.39 3.03 -11.79
N ILE A 100 4.88 3.48 -12.94
CA ILE A 100 4.00 3.86 -14.06
C ILE A 100 4.53 3.20 -15.31
N ALA A 101 3.66 2.46 -15.98
CA ALA A 101 3.81 1.98 -17.32
C ALA A 101 2.66 2.50 -18.19
N GLN A 102 2.89 2.61 -19.50
CA GLN A 102 1.81 2.72 -20.47
C GLN A 102 1.81 1.49 -21.38
N PHE A 103 0.70 1.23 -22.05
CA PHE A 103 0.62 0.20 -23.08
C PHE A 103 -0.15 0.68 -24.31
N SER A 104 0.22 0.12 -25.45
CA SER A 104 -0.53 0.21 -26.70
C SER A 104 -0.32 -1.11 -27.46
N ASP A 105 0.50 -1.13 -28.51
CA ASP A 105 1.00 -2.39 -29.13
C ASP A 105 2.01 -3.11 -28.23
N TYR A 106 2.73 -2.36 -27.39
CA TYR A 106 3.69 -2.91 -26.45
C TYR A 106 3.67 -2.11 -25.13
N PRO A 107 3.95 -2.77 -23.99
CA PRO A 107 4.09 -2.08 -22.72
C PRO A 107 5.43 -1.33 -22.63
N GLN A 108 5.42 -0.17 -22.00
CA GLN A 108 6.61 0.64 -21.71
C GLN A 108 6.55 1.11 -20.27
N VAL A 109 7.58 0.77 -19.48
CA VAL A 109 7.75 1.31 -18.12
C VAL A 109 8.38 2.70 -18.20
N HIS A 110 7.74 3.68 -17.55
CA HIS A 110 8.27 5.05 -17.41
C HIS A 110 8.97 5.25 -16.07
N PHE A 111 8.44 4.67 -14.99
CA PHE A 111 9.04 4.72 -13.66
C PHE A 111 8.90 3.36 -12.99
N TYR A 112 10.03 2.83 -12.50
CA TYR A 112 10.05 1.69 -11.60
C TYR A 112 9.83 2.17 -10.15
N PHE A 113 9.44 1.24 -9.27
CA PHE A 113 9.15 1.54 -7.86
C PHE A 113 10.26 2.27 -7.13
N ASP A 114 11.52 1.92 -7.40
CA ASP A 114 12.68 2.51 -6.74
C ASP A 114 13.11 3.85 -7.37
N ASP A 115 12.62 4.17 -8.58
CA ASP A 115 13.00 5.35 -9.36
C ASP A 115 11.98 6.49 -9.32
N PHE A 116 10.77 6.23 -8.83
CA PHE A 116 9.65 7.15 -8.94
C PHE A 116 9.94 8.55 -8.36
N LEU A 117 10.61 8.61 -7.20
CA LEU A 117 11.01 9.85 -6.53
C LEU A 117 12.49 10.22 -6.73
N SER A 118 13.26 9.42 -7.47
CA SER A 118 14.71 9.63 -7.63
C SER A 118 15.01 10.57 -8.81
N GLY A 119 16.15 11.25 -8.82
CA GLY A 119 16.60 12.08 -9.96
C GLY A 119 16.17 13.54 -9.96
N ALA A 120 16.55 14.28 -11.01
CA ALA A 120 16.31 15.72 -11.13
C ALA A 120 14.90 16.05 -11.63
N GLY A 121 14.30 17.12 -11.08
CA GLY A 121 12.94 17.59 -11.42
C GLY A 121 11.85 16.97 -10.54
N SER A 122 10.64 17.55 -10.58
CA SER A 122 9.51 17.01 -9.80
C SER A 122 8.94 15.76 -10.49
N TRP A 123 8.50 14.77 -9.70
CA TRP A 123 7.90 13.55 -10.26
C TRP A 123 6.65 13.87 -11.11
N GLU A 124 5.91 14.93 -10.76
CA GLU A 124 4.77 15.41 -11.54
C GLU A 124 5.16 15.83 -12.95
N GLN A 125 6.26 16.57 -13.10
CA GLN A 125 6.76 16.98 -14.42
C GLN A 125 7.15 15.77 -15.26
N LYS A 126 7.72 14.74 -14.63
CA LYS A 126 8.07 13.50 -15.33
C LYS A 126 6.84 12.75 -15.80
N VAL A 127 5.78 12.68 -14.98
CA VAL A 127 4.47 12.14 -15.39
C VAL A 127 3.92 12.95 -16.56
N ASP A 128 3.95 14.28 -16.50
CA ASP A 128 3.46 15.15 -17.56
C ASP A 128 4.20 14.94 -18.89
N ASN A 129 5.49 14.59 -18.84
CA ASN A 129 6.32 14.33 -20.01
C ASN A 129 6.07 12.95 -20.68
N ILE A 130 5.28 12.06 -20.08
CA ILE A 130 4.88 10.80 -20.72
C ILE A 130 4.11 11.12 -22.02
N GLN A 131 4.67 10.64 -23.14
CA GLN A 131 4.11 10.76 -24.48
C GLN A 131 3.23 9.55 -24.79
N GLN A 132 2.03 9.79 -25.30
CA GLN A 132 1.09 8.73 -25.70
C GLN A 132 1.59 7.99 -26.95
N GLN A 133 1.48 6.65 -26.97
CA GLN A 133 1.95 5.81 -28.09
C GLN A 133 1.05 5.82 -29.33
N GLN A 134 -0.27 5.98 -29.15
CA GLN A 134 -1.30 6.11 -30.20
C GLN A 134 -1.44 4.91 -31.17
N GLN A 135 -1.03 3.70 -30.78
CA GLN A 135 -1.18 2.47 -31.59
C GLN A 135 -2.43 1.67 -31.15
N THR A 136 -2.42 0.33 -31.24
CA THR A 136 -3.54 -0.53 -30.82
C THR A 136 -3.60 -0.73 -29.30
N THR A 137 -4.42 -1.67 -28.82
CA THR A 137 -4.77 -1.83 -27.40
C THR A 137 -4.54 -3.26 -26.92
N TYR A 138 -3.27 -3.67 -26.70
CA TYR A 138 -2.93 -5.03 -26.25
C TYR A 138 -2.93 -5.16 -24.73
N THR A 139 -4.10 -4.96 -24.12
CA THR A 139 -4.27 -4.99 -22.65
C THR A 139 -3.81 -6.31 -22.01
N ALA A 140 -4.12 -7.45 -22.63
CA ALA A 140 -3.75 -8.76 -22.07
C ALA A 140 -2.23 -8.98 -22.04
N GLU A 141 -1.52 -8.53 -23.08
CA GLU A 141 -0.06 -8.60 -23.15
C GLU A 141 0.57 -7.64 -22.13
N ALA A 142 0.03 -6.45 -22.01
CA ALA A 142 0.47 -5.47 -21.03
C ALA A 142 0.34 -5.97 -19.58
N ILE A 143 -0.77 -6.64 -19.24
CA ILE A 143 -0.96 -7.25 -17.91
C ILE A 143 0.08 -8.35 -17.66
N ARG A 144 0.32 -9.24 -18.64
CA ARG A 144 1.33 -10.30 -18.54
C ARG A 144 2.77 -9.79 -18.41
N TYR A 145 3.02 -8.57 -18.87
CA TYR A 145 4.33 -7.95 -18.76
C TYR A 145 4.59 -7.37 -17.37
N VAL A 146 3.54 -6.89 -16.68
CA VAL A 146 3.66 -6.24 -15.36
C VAL A 146 3.32 -7.13 -14.16
N VAL A 147 2.79 -8.34 -14.40
CA VAL A 147 2.43 -9.37 -13.38
C VAL A 147 3.11 -10.69 -13.73
#